data_AF-A0A1I1SIM0-F1
#
_entry.id   AF-A0A1I1SIM0-F1
#
_cell.length_a   1.000
_cell.length_b   1.000
_cell.length_c   1.000
_cell.angle_alpha   90.00
_cell.angle_beta   90.00
_cell.angle_gamma   90.00
#
_symmetry.space_group_name_H-M   'P 1'
#
loop_
_entity.id
_entity.type
_entity.pdbx_description
1 polymer ?
#
loop_
_entity_poly.entity_id
_entity_poly.type
_entity_poly.pdbx_seq_one_letter_code
_entity_poly.pdbx_strand_id
1 'polypeptide(L)' 'MAFMETYKHSSRNHTAAAKNANGDGRRDYARAGSTAFSKVNVAIKGNKFRG' A
#
# COMPACT_ATOMS: atom_id res chain seq x y z
N MET A 1 9.05 -9.00 -4.42
CA MET A 1 7.59 -8.87 -4.22
C MET A 1 7.26 -7.47 -3.69
N ALA A 2 6.02 -6.97 -3.83
CA ALA A 2 5.55 -5.70 -3.26
C ALA A 2 4.11 -5.88 -2.76
N PHE A 3 3.72 -5.17 -1.71
CA PHE A 3 2.31 -5.08 -1.31
C PHE A 3 1.68 -3.89 -2.03
N MET A 4 0.58 -4.15 -2.73
CA MET A 4 -0.13 -3.17 -3.54
C MET A 4 -1.61 -3.25 -3.23
N GLU A 5 -2.22 -2.10 -2.98
CA GLU A 5 -3.66 -1.96 -2.88
C GLU A 5 -4.16 -0.88 -3.83
N THR A 6 -5.25 -1.19 -4.53
CA THR A 6 -6.00 -0.25 -5.36
C THR A 6 -7.42 -0.19 -4.85
N TYR A 7 -7.91 1.03 -4.60
CA TYR A 7 -9.27 1.23 -4.15
C TYR A 7 -9.93 2.32 -4.97
N LYS A 8 -11.14 2.05 -5.45
CA LYS A 8 -11.96 3.03 -6.18
C LYS A 8 -13.30 3.15 -5.48
N HIS A 9 -13.67 4.38 -5.15
CA HIS A 9 -15.00 4.70 -4.64
C HIS A 9 -15.58 5.88 -5.43
N SER A 10 -16.70 5.64 -6.13
CA SER A 10 -17.27 6.62 -7.07
C SER A 10 -17.97 7.80 -6.40
N SER A 11 -18.57 7.59 -5.22
CA SER A 11 -19.44 8.59 -4.60
C SER A 11 -18.83 9.34 -3.41
N ARG A 12 -17.65 8.94 -2.93
CA ARG A 12 -17.00 9.55 -1.76
C ARG A 12 -15.48 9.48 -1.88
N ASN A 13 -14.83 10.43 -1.23
CA ASN A 13 -13.38 10.43 -1.08
C ASN A 13 -12.95 9.18 -0.31
N HIS A 14 -11.81 8.62 -0.69
CA HIS A 14 -11.36 7.33 -0.20
C HIS A 14 -9.83 7.23 -0.22
N THR A 15 -9.33 6.20 0.46
CA THR A 15 -7.89 6.01 0.65
C THR A 15 -7.55 4.55 0.40
N ALA A 16 -6.47 4.28 -0.31
CA ALA A 16 -5.84 2.96 -0.38
C ALA A 16 -4.76 2.88 0.71
N ALA A 17 -4.59 1.71 1.35
CA ALA A 17 -3.70 1.58 2.50
C ALA A 17 -2.85 0.31 2.40
N ALA A 18 -1.71 0.41 1.72
CA ALA A 18 -0.78 -0.72 1.65
C ALA A 18 0.12 -0.76 2.89
N LYS A 19 0.27 -1.94 3.50
CA LYS A 19 1.21 -2.20 4.60
C LYS A 19 2.03 -3.45 4.29
N ASN A 20 3.32 -3.43 4.61
CA ASN A 20 4.18 -4.61 4.52
C ASN A 20 4.28 -5.33 5.88
N ALA A 21 4.81 -6.56 5.86
CA ALA A 21 5.02 -7.37 7.06
C ALA A 21 6.05 -6.80 8.05
N ASN A 22 6.80 -5.77 7.65
CA ASN A 22 7.79 -5.09 8.48
C ASN A 22 7.21 -3.91 9.25
N GLY A 23 5.95 -3.55 8.99
CA GLY A 23 5.28 -2.40 9.62
C GLY A 23 5.38 -1.11 8.81
N ASP A 24 6.06 -1.11 7.67
CA ASP A 24 6.03 0.05 6.77
C ASP A 24 4.67 0.12 6.09
N GLY A 25 4.00 1.26 6.28
CA GLY A 25 2.71 1.55 5.70
C GLY A 25 2.76 2.76 4.79
N ARG A 26 1.95 2.73 3.74
CA ARG A 26 1.65 3.89 2.90
C ARG A 26 0.14 4.02 2.76
N ARG A 27 -0.34 5.27 2.79
CA ARG A 27 -1.73 5.62 2.54
C ARG A 27 -1.77 6.70 1.47
N ASP A 28 -2.48 6.43 0.38
CA ASP A 28 -2.65 7.39 -0.70
C ASP A 28 -4.14 7.72 -0.82
N TYR A 29 -4.44 9.01 -0.77
CA TYR A 29 -5.79 9.56 -0.80
C TYR A 29 -6.22 9.82 -2.25
N ALA A 30 -7.49 9.53 -2.55
CA ALA A 30 -8.13 9.89 -3.79
C ALA A 30 -9.49 10.54 -3.55
N ARG A 31 -9.83 11.50 -4.42
CA ARG A 31 -11.17 12.07 -4.48
C ARG A 31 -12.16 11.05 -5.04
N ALA A 32 -13.45 11.28 -4.75
CA ALA A 32 -14.55 10.53 -5.34
C ALA A 32 -14.40 10.42 -6.87
N GLY A 33 -14.57 9.21 -7.41
CA GLY A 33 -14.44 8.94 -8.85
C GLY A 33 -13.02 8.66 -9.33
N SER A 34 -11.99 9.12 -8.61
CA SER A 34 -10.58 8.76 -8.88
C SER A 34 -10.23 7.39 -8.28
N THR A 35 -9.10 6.82 -8.68
CA THR A 35 -8.58 5.57 -8.08
C THR A 35 -7.45 5.90 -7.13
N ALA A 36 -7.55 5.46 -5.89
CA ALA A 36 -6.43 5.48 -4.95
C ALA A 36 -5.49 4.30 -5.24
N PHE A 37 -4.19 4.59 -5.28
CA PHE A 37 -3.15 3.60 -5.54
C PHE A 37 -2.07 3.71 -4.46
N SER A 38 -1.89 2.64 -3.68
CA SER A 38 -0.84 2.55 -2.67
C SER A 38 0.05 1.35 -2.91
N LYS A 39 1.36 1.57 -2.86
CA LYS A 39 2.39 0.54 -3.01
C LYS A 39 3.48 0.70 -1.97
N VAL A 40 3.80 -0.39 -1.30
CA VAL A 40 4.99 -0.52 -0.45
C VAL A 40 5.79 -1.74 -0.88
N ASN A 41 7.11 -1.60 -0.87
CA ASN A 41 8.00 -2.71 -1.21
C ASN A 41 7.86 -3.82 -0.16
N VAL A 42 7.98 -5.09 -0.57
CA VAL A 42 8.24 -6.16 0.40
C VAL A 42 9.65 -5.91 0.91
N ALA A 43 9.73 -5.44 2.13
CA ALA A 43 10.89 -5.70 2.94
C ALA A 43 10.68 -7.12 3.50
N ILE A 44 11.50 -8.08 3.09
CA ILE A 44 11.44 -9.44 3.61
C ILE A 44 11.89 -9.36 5.08
N LYS A 45 10.96 -9.43 6.04
CA LYS A 45 11.34 -9.60 7.45
C LYS A 45 12.13 -10.90 7.56
N GLY A 46 13.41 -10.81 7.89
CA GLY A 46 14.23 -11.99 8.12
C GLY A 46 15.16 -12.42 6.99
N ASN A 47 15.39 -11.62 5.94
CA ASN A 47 16.61 -11.80 5.14
C ASN A 47 17.81 -11.25 5.93
N LYS A 48 18.15 -11.89 7.06
CA LYS A 48 19.53 -11.89 7.56
C LYS A 48 20.33 -12.56 6.44
N PHE A 49 20.98 -11.77 5.58
CA PHE A 49 22.16 -12.30 4.91
C PHE A 49 23.13 -12.72 6.03
N ARG A 50 23.13 -14.00 6.38
CA ARG A 50 24.22 -14.60 7.12
C ARG A 50 25.30 -14.85 6.08
N GLY A 51 26.05 -13.79 5.77
CA GLY A 51 27.36 -13.86 5.13
C GLY A 51 28.41 -13.70 6.20
#